data_AF-A0A2S9FXZ7-F1
#
_entry.id   AF-A0A2S9FXZ7-F1
#
_cell.length_a   1.000
_cell.length_b   1.000
_cell.length_c   1.000
_cell.angle_alpha   90.00
_cell.angle_beta   90.00
_cell.angle_gamma   90.00
#
_symmetry.space_group_name_H-M   'P 1'
#
loop_
_entity.id
_entity.type
_entity.pdbx_description
1 polymer ?
#
loop_
_entity_poly.entity_id
_entity_poly.type
_entity_poly.pdbx_seq_one_letter_code
_entity_poly.pdbx_strand_id
1 'polypeptide(L)'
;DGSDSSLRAVDRAGQIAAGANARLIVTTAYFPQSEDARAADVPKDEGYKMSGNAPIYAILREAKDRAKAAGAENVEERAVVGAPV
;
A
#
# COMPACT_ATOMS: atom_id res chain seq x y z
N ASP A 1 -1.05 2.85 -7.39
CA ASP A 1 -1.93 4.03 -7.19
C ASP A 1 -3.39 3.62 -6.98
N GLY A 2 -3.73 2.34 -7.06
CA GLY A 2 -5.10 1.85 -6.87
C GLY A 2 -5.91 1.76 -8.16
N SER A 3 -5.34 2.19 -9.30
CA SER A 3 -5.94 1.95 -10.60
C SER A 3 -5.96 0.46 -10.94
N ASP A 4 -6.95 0.01 -11.71
CA ASP A 4 -7.01 -1.36 -12.25
C ASP A 4 -5.71 -1.76 -12.95
N SER A 5 -5.11 -0.83 -13.69
CA SER A 5 -3.80 -1.02 -14.35
C SER A 5 -2.69 -1.31 -13.35
N SER A 6 -2.63 -0.57 -12.23
CA SER A 6 -1.65 -0.83 -11.18
C SER A 6 -1.89 -2.16 -10.48
N LEU A 7 -3.15 -2.57 -10.29
CA LEU A 7 -3.48 -3.84 -9.66
C LEU A 7 -3.13 -5.04 -10.55
N ARG A 8 -3.28 -4.93 -11.87
CA ARG A 8 -2.74 -5.94 -12.81
C ARG A 8 -1.21 -6.04 -12.74
N ALA A 9 -0.53 -4.91 -12.56
CA ALA A 9 0.92 -4.92 -12.37
C ALA A 9 1.31 -5.62 -11.05
N VAL A 10 0.52 -5.44 -9.99
CA VAL A 10 0.68 -6.15 -8.71
C VAL A 10 0.46 -7.65 -8.89
N ASP A 11 -0.56 -8.08 -9.62
CA ASP A 11 -0.79 -9.49 -9.92
C ASP A 11 0.45 -10.12 -10.58
N ARG A 12 1.03 -9.43 -11.57
CA ARG A 12 2.24 -9.88 -12.26
C ARG A 12 3.47 -9.89 -11.34
N ALA A 13 3.64 -8.86 -10.53
CA ALA A 13 4.74 -8.78 -9.57
C ALA A 13 4.66 -9.91 -8.52
N GLY A 14 3.45 -10.25 -8.08
CA GLY A 14 3.19 -11.37 -7.18
C GLY A 14 3.67 -12.71 -7.77
N GLN A 15 3.32 -12.99 -9.02
CA GLN A 15 3.80 -14.20 -9.72
C GLN A 15 5.33 -14.26 -9.83
N ILE A 16 5.97 -13.13 -10.15
CA ILE A 16 7.44 -13.05 -10.26
C ILE A 16 8.08 -13.32 -8.90
N ALA A 17 7.57 -12.69 -7.83
CA ALA A 17 8.07 -12.88 -6.48
C ALA A 17 7.91 -14.33 -6.00
N ALA A 18 6.78 -14.96 -6.30
CA ALA A 18 6.53 -16.37 -6.00
C ALA A 18 7.56 -17.28 -6.68
N GLY A 19 7.77 -17.12 -7.99
CA GLY A 19 8.72 -17.93 -8.75
C GLY A 19 10.18 -17.72 -8.34
N ALA A 20 10.51 -16.54 -7.80
CA ALA A 20 11.85 -16.21 -7.33
C ALA A 20 12.07 -16.44 -5.83
N ASN A 21 11.04 -16.87 -5.08
CA ASN A 21 11.02 -16.87 -3.62
C ASN A 21 11.53 -15.54 -3.01
N ALA A 22 11.09 -14.42 -3.59
CA ALA A 22 11.57 -13.09 -3.27
C ALA A 22 10.60 -12.34 -2.36
N ARG A 23 11.12 -11.35 -1.62
CA ARG A 23 10.29 -10.37 -0.93
C ARG A 23 9.70 -9.38 -1.93
N LEU A 24 8.39 -9.19 -1.89
CA LEU A 24 7.68 -8.17 -2.65
C LEU A 24 7.31 -7.00 -1.74
N ILE A 25 7.73 -5.79 -2.10
CA ILE A 25 7.32 -4.56 -1.42
C ILE A 25 6.34 -3.83 -2.33
N VAL A 26 5.11 -3.70 -1.88
CA VAL A 26 4.06 -2.95 -2.58
C VAL A 26 3.99 -1.55 -2.00
N THR A 27 4.08 -0.54 -2.87
CA THR A 27 4.13 0.86 -2.44
C THR A 27 3.05 1.71 -3.08
N THR A 28 2.57 2.68 -2.31
CA THR A 28 1.71 3.75 -2.81
C THR A 28 2.31 5.08 -2.39
N ALA A 29 2.63 5.91 -3.38
CA ALA A 29 3.09 7.28 -3.17
C ALA A 29 1.90 8.18 -2.80
N TYR A 30 2.11 9.12 -1.87
CA TYR A 30 1.09 10.09 -1.49
C TYR A 30 1.72 11.38 -0.96
N PHE A 31 0.92 12.45 -0.98
CA PHE A 31 1.21 13.67 -0.24
C PHE A 31 0.33 13.71 1.01
N PRO A 32 0.90 13.80 2.23
CA PRO A 32 0.10 13.92 3.43
C PRO A 32 -0.72 15.20 3.35
N GLN A 33 -2.03 15.09 3.57
CA GLN A 33 -2.85 16.26 3.85
C GLN A 33 -2.44 16.83 5.21
N SER A 34 -2.42 18.16 5.34
CA SER A 34 -2.04 18.86 6.57
C SER A 34 -2.73 18.23 7.77
N GLU A 35 -1.96 17.82 8.80
CA GLU A 35 -2.55 17.20 9.98
C GLU A 35 -3.46 18.21 10.68
N ASP A 36 -4.75 17.91 10.71
CA ASP A 36 -5.69 18.61 11.56
C ASP A 36 -5.30 18.27 13.01
N ALA A 37 -5.06 19.26 13.87
CA ALA A 37 -4.43 19.08 15.20
C ALA A 37 -5.15 18.05 16.12
N ARG A 38 -6.38 17.69 15.78
CA ARG A 38 -7.21 16.66 16.43
C ARG A 38 -6.79 15.22 16.13
N ALA A 39 -6.00 14.98 15.08
CA ALA A 39 -5.50 13.65 14.71
C ALA A 39 -4.26 13.22 15.53
N ALA A 40 -3.60 14.16 16.21
CA ALA A 40 -2.36 13.93 16.96
C ALA A 40 -2.55 13.09 18.24
N ASP A 41 -3.77 13.07 18.81
CA ASP A 41 -4.09 12.30 20.02
C ASP A 41 -4.49 10.84 19.73
N VAL A 42 -4.53 10.44 18.45
CA VAL A 42 -4.89 9.08 18.02
C VAL A 42 -3.61 8.25 17.84
N PRO A 43 -3.56 6.98 18.31
CA PRO A 43 -2.42 6.09 18.06
C PRO A 43 -2.03 6.10 16.58
N LYS A 44 -0.74 6.12 16.23
CA LYS A 44 -0.29 6.25 14.82
C LYS A 44 -0.91 5.23 13.86
N ASP A 45 -1.20 4.02 14.34
CA ASP A 45 -1.87 2.93 13.60
C ASP A 45 -3.38 3.19 13.34
N GLU A 46 -3.95 4.22 13.96
CA GLU A 46 -5.34 4.66 13.79
C GLU A 46 -5.44 6.12 13.33
N GLY A 47 -4.43 6.95 13.60
CA GLY A 47 -4.37 8.35 13.16
C GLY A 47 -4.40 8.50 11.64
N TYR A 48 -3.92 7.50 10.89
CA TYR A 48 -4.04 7.49 9.44
C TYR A 48 -5.48 7.24 8.94
N LYS A 49 -6.35 6.59 9.74
CA LYS A 49 -7.76 6.35 9.39
C LYS A 49 -8.60 7.61 9.61
N MET A 50 -8.17 8.46 10.53
CA MET A 50 -8.79 9.75 10.86
C MET A 50 -8.26 10.92 10.03
N SER A 51 -7.00 10.85 9.57
CA SER A 51 -6.51 11.74 8.51
C SER A 51 -7.15 11.35 7.18
N GLY A 52 -7.35 12.30 6.26
CA GLY A 52 -7.94 12.06 4.93
C GLY A 52 -7.17 11.07 4.02
N ASN A 53 -6.19 10.36 4.57
CA ASN A 53 -5.31 9.38 3.93
C ASN A 53 -5.84 7.93 4.04
N ALA A 54 -6.99 7.69 4.68
CA ALA A 54 -7.67 6.39 4.73
C ALA A 54 -7.74 5.63 3.39
N PRO A 55 -7.90 6.29 2.21
CA PRO A 55 -7.90 5.60 0.91
C PRO A 55 -6.58 4.87 0.58
N ILE A 56 -5.43 5.33 1.06
CA ILE A 56 -4.11 4.77 0.69
C ILE A 56 -3.93 3.37 1.28
N TYR A 57 -4.35 3.16 2.52
CA TYR A 57 -4.22 1.86 3.18
C TYR A 57 -5.23 0.85 2.64
N ALA A 58 -6.39 1.28 2.15
CA ALA A 58 -7.30 0.42 1.41
C ALA A 58 -6.65 -0.08 0.11
N ILE A 59 -5.99 0.80 -0.64
CA ILE A 59 -5.24 0.45 -1.85
C ILE A 59 -4.09 -0.52 -1.53
N LEU A 60 -3.29 -0.25 -0.49
CA LEU A 60 -2.18 -1.11 -0.10
C LEU A 60 -2.67 -2.50 0.33
N ARG A 61 -3.78 -2.57 1.07
CA ARG A 61 -4.38 -3.83 1.48
C ARG A 61 -4.89 -4.64 0.30
N GLU A 62 -5.65 -4.03 -0.61
CA GLU A 62 -6.11 -4.71 -1.83
C GLU A 62 -4.94 -5.24 -2.66
N ALA A 63 -3.91 -4.40 -2.85
CA ALA A 63 -2.73 -4.80 -3.60
C ALA A 63 -1.97 -5.95 -2.93
N LYS A 64 -1.85 -5.96 -1.59
CA LYS A 64 -1.26 -7.10 -0.87
C LYS A 64 -2.09 -8.37 -1.03
N ASP A 65 -3.41 -8.28 -0.91
CA ASP A 65 -4.30 -9.43 -1.05
C ASP A 65 -4.19 -10.03 -2.45
N ARG A 66 -4.12 -9.19 -3.49
CA ARG A 66 -3.86 -9.61 -4.86
C ARG A 66 -2.49 -10.26 -5.06
N ALA A 67 -1.43 -9.65 -4.53
CA ALA A 67 -0.08 -10.22 -4.61
C ALA A 67 0.00 -11.61 -3.96
N LYS A 68 -0.66 -11.78 -2.80
CA LYS A 68 -0.77 -13.08 -2.12
C LYS A 68 -1.58 -14.09 -2.93
N ALA A 69 -2.71 -13.67 -3.49
CA ALA A 69 -3.53 -14.52 -4.37
C ALA A 69 -2.75 -14.98 -5.62
N ALA A 70 -1.78 -14.17 -6.08
CA ALA A 70 -0.86 -14.51 -7.16
C ALA A 70 0.33 -15.40 -6.74
N GLY A 71 0.42 -15.78 -5.45
CA GLY A 71 1.39 -16.73 -4.90
C GLY A 71 2.56 -16.12 -4.13
N ALA A 72 2.64 -14.80 -3.98
CA ALA A 72 3.72 -14.18 -3.19
C ALA A 72 3.51 -14.41 -1.69
N GLU A 73 4.44 -15.10 -1.04
CA GLU A 73 4.35 -15.42 0.40
C GLU A 73 4.86 -14.28 1.29
N ASN A 74 5.88 -13.55 0.85
CA ASN A 74 6.53 -12.48 1.59
C ASN A 74 6.20 -11.10 1.00
N VAL A 75 5.08 -10.51 1.43
CA VAL A 75 4.57 -9.23 0.93
C VAL A 75 4.54 -8.17 2.04
N GLU A 76 5.20 -7.04 1.81
CA GLU A 76 5.20 -5.87 2.68
C GLU A 76 4.47 -4.70 2.01
N GLU A 77 3.68 -3.95 2.80
CA GLU A 77 3.01 -2.72 2.38
C GLU A 77 3.83 -1.51 2.83
N ARG A 78 4.01 -0.51 1.97
CA ARG A 78 4.71 0.72 2.34
C ARG A 78 4.06 1.96 1.72
N ALA A 79 3.52 2.83 2.56
CA ALA A 79 3.12 4.16 2.16
C ALA A 79 4.37 5.05 2.03
N VAL A 80 4.54 5.72 0.89
CA VAL A 80 5.72 6.55 0.60
C VAL A 80 5.28 7.99 0.42
N VAL A 81 5.86 8.91 1.20
CA VAL A 81 5.59 10.34 1.04
C VAL A 81 6.36 10.88 -0.16
N GLY A 82 5.67 11.59 -1.06
CA GLY A 82 6.26 12.24 -2.22
C GLY A 82 5.56 11.92 -3.54
N ALA A 83 6.15 12.41 -4.63
CA ALA A 83 5.67 12.12 -5.98
C ALA A 83 5.92 10.63 -6.33
N PRO A 84 5.05 10.02 -7.18
CA PRO A 84 5.32 8.70 -7.74
C PRO A 84 6.62 8.72 -8.55
N VAL A 85 7.36 7.60 -8.50
CA VAL A 85 8.59 7.36 -9.27
C VAL A 85 8.31 6.71 -10.62
#